data_AF-A0A430E1R7-F1
#
_entry.id   AF-A0A430E1R7-F1
#
_cell.length_a   1.000
_cell.length_b   1.000
_cell.length_c   1.000
_cell.angle_alpha   90.00
_cell.angle_beta   90.00
_cell.angle_gamma   90.00
#
_symmetry.space_group_name_H-M   'P 1'
#
loop_
_entity.id
_entity.type
_entity.pdbx_description
1 polymer ?
#
loop_
_entity_poly.entity_id
_entity_poly.type
_entity_poly.pdbx_seq_one_letter_code
_entity_poly.pdbx_strand_id
1 'polypeptide(L)'
;MPNEGARRLAWWLCEQPRDAMKRLASTLRIEPTTIERWISGDIEPGAEVSYAVSLFTQHAVVTSDWRSPPESGWFDRPAPRTYRKAA
;
A
#
# COMPACT_ATOMS: atom_id res chain seq x y z
N MET A 1 14.48 1.51 -1.66
CA MET A 1 14.37 2.82 -0.99
C MET A 1 12.91 2.99 -0.61
N PRO A 2 12.56 3.37 0.64
CA PRO A 2 11.16 3.51 1.04
C PRO A 2 10.46 4.61 0.21
N ASN A 3 9.30 4.28 -0.34
CA ASN A 3 8.45 5.15 -1.17
C ASN A 3 7.11 5.41 -0.48
N GLU A 4 6.30 6.32 -1.05
CA GLU A 4 5.00 6.68 -0.49
C GLU A 4 4.03 5.49 -0.45
N GLY A 5 4.13 4.57 -1.42
CA GLY A 5 3.31 3.36 -1.48
C GLY A 5 3.56 2.44 -0.29
N ALA A 6 4.83 2.20 0.02
CA ALA A 6 5.26 1.43 1.19
C ALA A 6 4.75 2.04 2.50
N ARG A 7 4.89 3.36 2.66
CA ARG A 7 4.45 4.08 3.85
C ARG A 7 2.94 4.00 4.06
N ARG A 8 2.17 4.31 3.00
CA ARG A 8 0.70 4.25 3.06
C ARG A 8 0.20 2.83 3.29
N LEU A 9 0.83 1.81 2.70
CA LEU A 9 0.45 0.43 2.92
C LEU A 9 0.68 -0.02 4.36
N ALA A 10 1.82 0.34 4.96
CA ALA A 10 2.12 0.05 6.36
C ALA A 10 1.05 0.63 7.29
N TRP A 11 0.73 1.91 7.10
CA TRP A 11 -0.31 2.61 7.85
C TRP A 11 -1.69 1.98 7.67
N TRP A 12 -2.07 1.69 6.43
CA TRP A 12 -3.35 1.07 6.14
C TRP A 12 -3.50 -0.26 6.88
N LEU A 13 -2.46 -1.12 6.85
CA LEU A 13 -2.45 -2.40 7.56
C LEU A 13 -2.54 -2.24 9.08
N CYS A 14 -1.91 -1.21 9.66
CA CYS A 14 -2.03 -0.91 11.09
C CYS A 14 -3.47 -0.51 11.51
N GLU A 15 -4.24 0.09 10.60
CA GLU A 15 -5.65 0.45 10.85
C GLU A 15 -6.63 -0.69 10.57
N GLN A 16 -6.19 -1.78 9.94
CA GLN A 16 -7.03 -2.92 9.60
C GLN A 16 -7.05 -4.01 10.69
N PRO A 17 -8.02 -4.95 10.63
CA PRO A 17 -7.97 -6.19 11.41
C PRO A 17 -6.67 -6.97 11.19
N ARG A 18 -6.24 -7.73 12.22
CA ARG A 18 -4.95 -8.47 12.25
C ARG A 18 -4.73 -9.42 11.07
N ASP A 19 -5.78 -9.89 10.42
CA ASP A 19 -5.73 -10.80 9.28
C ASP A 19 -5.64 -10.10 7.92
N ALA A 20 -5.69 -8.77 7.86
CA ALA A 20 -5.71 -8.02 6.61
C ALA A 20 -4.48 -8.27 5.73
N MET A 21 -3.29 -8.41 6.31
CA MET A 21 -2.08 -8.78 5.56
C MET A 21 -2.24 -10.16 4.90
N LYS A 22 -2.79 -11.14 5.62
CA LYS A 22 -3.04 -12.49 5.07
C LYS A 22 -4.10 -12.44 3.97
N ARG A 23 -5.16 -11.64 4.14
CA ARG A 23 -6.18 -11.44 3.11
C ARG A 23 -5.59 -10.80 1.86
N LEU A 24 -4.80 -9.74 2.00
CA LEU A 24 -4.12 -9.09 0.87
C LEU A 24 -3.21 -10.08 0.13
N ALA A 25 -2.38 -10.82 0.86
CA ALA A 25 -1.50 -11.84 0.29
C ALA A 25 -2.29 -12.91 -0.48
N SER A 26 -3.36 -13.44 0.12
CA SER A 26 -4.22 -14.45 -0.49
C SER A 26 -4.94 -13.93 -1.74
N THR A 27 -5.48 -12.71 -1.69
CA THR A 27 -6.17 -12.08 -2.83
C THR A 27 -5.22 -11.87 -4.01
N LEU A 28 -3.97 -11.46 -3.73
CA LEU A 28 -2.96 -11.22 -4.76
C LEU A 28 -2.19 -12.47 -5.17
N ARG A 29 -2.42 -13.62 -4.51
CA ARG A 29 -1.68 -14.88 -4.70
C ARG A 29 -0.17 -14.70 -4.56
N ILE A 30 0.24 -13.95 -3.54
CA ILE A 30 1.65 -13.71 -3.19
C ILE A 30 1.93 -14.17 -1.76
N GLU A 31 3.20 -14.35 -1.45
CA GLU A 31 3.63 -14.64 -0.08
C GLU A 31 3.53 -13.40 0.82
N PRO A 32 3.15 -13.53 2.11
CA PRO A 32 3.13 -12.41 3.04
C PRO A 32 4.48 -11.68 3.18
N THR A 33 5.58 -12.42 3.04
CA THR A 33 6.95 -11.86 3.03
C THR A 33 7.18 -10.90 1.86
N THR A 34 6.44 -11.03 0.76
CA THR A 34 6.48 -10.08 -0.36
C THR A 34 5.91 -8.73 0.06
N ILE A 35 4.82 -8.73 0.83
CA ILE A 35 4.21 -7.51 1.37
C ILE A 35 5.15 -6.85 2.40
N GLU A 36 5.78 -7.64 3.27
CA GLU A 36 6.79 -7.13 4.20
C GLU A 36 7.94 -6.43 3.47
N ARG A 37 8.41 -7.01 2.35
CA ARG A 37 9.45 -6.41 1.50
C ARG A 37 9.00 -5.15 0.76
N TRP A 38 7.70 -5.02 0.46
CA TRP A 38 7.15 -3.76 -0.03
C TRP A 38 7.17 -2.69 1.05
N ILE A 39 6.79 -3.05 2.27
CA ILE A 39 6.75 -2.14 3.42
C ILE A 39 8.15 -1.70 3.83
N SER A 40 9.15 -2.58 3.83
CA SER A 40 10.55 -2.20 4.08
C SER A 40 11.16 -1.35 2.96
N GLY A 41 10.53 -1.31 1.78
CA GLY A 41 11.06 -0.65 0.59
C GLY A 41 12.21 -1.40 -0.07
N ASP A 42 12.31 -2.71 0.17
CA ASP A 42 13.30 -3.60 -0.47
C ASP A 42 12.95 -3.89 -1.92
N ILE A 43 11.65 -4.06 -2.21
CA ILE A 43 11.13 -4.29 -3.56
C ILE A 43 9.88 -3.46 -3.79
N GLU A 44 9.55 -3.25 -5.06
CA GLU A 44 8.32 -2.60 -5.48
C GLU A 44 7.42 -3.60 -6.20
N PRO A 45 6.08 -3.48 -6.06
CA PRO A 45 5.17 -4.25 -6.88
C PRO A 45 5.22 -3.82 -8.35
N GLY A 46 4.99 -4.79 -9.24
CA GLY A 46 4.74 -4.49 -10.66
C GLY A 46 3.43 -3.70 -10.85
N ALA A 47 3.21 -3.15 -12.05
CA ALA A 47 2.08 -2.26 -12.32
C ALA A 47 0.71 -2.92 -12.07
N GLU A 48 0.53 -4.16 -12.51
CA GLU A 48 -0.70 -4.93 -12.31
C GLU A 48 -0.99 -5.17 -10.83
N VAL A 49 0.03 -5.61 -10.08
CA VAL A 49 -0.07 -5.86 -8.64
C VAL A 49 -0.33 -4.56 -7.88
N SER A 50 0.33 -3.46 -8.27
CA SER A 50 0.09 -2.13 -7.70
C SER A 50 -1.36 -1.68 -7.89
N TYR A 51 -1.95 -1.97 -9.05
CA TYR A 51 -3.35 -1.66 -9.32
C TYR A 51 -4.29 -2.52 -8.45
N ALA A 52 -4.00 -3.81 -8.29
CA ALA A 52 -4.77 -4.68 -7.42
C ALA A 52 -4.68 -4.28 -5.93
N VAL A 53 -3.50 -3.85 -5.45
CA VAL A 53 -3.34 -3.25 -4.11
C VAL A 53 -4.21 -2.00 -3.98
N SER A 54 -4.24 -1.15 -5.00
CA SER A 54 -5.09 0.05 -5.00
C SER A 54 -6.57 -0.29 -4.85
N LEU A 55 -7.08 -1.27 -5.59
CA LEU A 55 -8.46 -1.72 -5.42
C LEU A 55 -8.72 -2.30 -4.03
N PHE A 56 -7.83 -3.16 -3.54
CA PHE A 56 -8.00 -3.83 -2.25
C PHE A 56 -8.02 -2.84 -1.07
N THR A 57 -7.16 -1.82 -1.13
CA THR A 57 -7.04 -0.79 -0.08
C THR A 57 -8.08 0.32 -0.23
N GLN A 58 -9.07 0.17 -1.11
CA GLN A 58 -10.05 1.22 -1.46
C GLN A 58 -9.36 2.54 -1.82
N HIS A 59 -8.27 2.40 -2.56
CA HIS A 59 -7.39 3.47 -3.01
C HIS A 59 -6.69 4.22 -1.86
N ALA A 60 -6.53 3.66 -0.66
CA ALA A 60 -5.66 4.27 0.34
C ALA A 60 -4.19 4.32 -0.14
N VAL A 61 -3.79 3.34 -0.95
CA VAL A 61 -2.52 3.27 -1.68
C VAL A 61 -2.83 3.28 -3.18
N VAL A 62 -2.22 4.15 -3.98
CA VAL A 62 -2.40 4.14 -5.44
C VAL A 62 -1.14 3.78 -6.20
N THR A 63 -1.28 3.46 -7.49
CA THR A 63 -0.17 3.00 -8.33
C THR A 63 0.98 4.00 -8.42
N SER A 64 0.70 5.30 -8.45
CA SER A 64 1.72 6.36 -8.48
C SER A 64 2.55 6.45 -7.20
N ASP A 65 2.04 5.95 -6.08
CA ASP A 65 2.70 6.09 -4.77
C ASP A 65 3.97 5.27 -4.68
N TRP A 66 4.01 4.15 -5.39
CA TRP A 66 5.18 3.28 -5.47
C TRP A 66 6.39 3.94 -6.13
N ARG A 67 6.17 5.01 -6.90
CA ARG A 67 7.26 5.76 -7.57
C ARG A 67 7.47 7.15 -6.98
N SER A 68 6.74 7.49 -5.94
CA SER A 68 6.80 8.81 -5.30
C SER A 68 7.64 8.77 -4.03
N PRO A 69 8.44 9.82 -3.75
CA PRO A 69 9.11 9.94 -2.47
C PRO A 69 8.06 9.99 -1.34
N PRO A 70 8.38 9.52 -0.12
CA PRO A 70 7.48 9.65 1.02
C PRO A 70 7.09 11.11 1.27
N GLU A 71 5.79 11.37 1.44
CA GLU A 71 5.27 12.73 1.65
C GLU A 71 5.58 13.28 3.07
N SER A 72 5.83 12.38 4.02
CA SER A 72 6.10 12.68 5.44
C SER A 72 6.87 11.54 6.09
N GLY A 73 7.19 11.65 7.38
CA GLY A 73 7.89 10.63 8.14
C GLY A 73 7.12 9.31 8.21
N TRP A 74 7.85 8.23 8.46
CA TRP A 74 7.27 6.87 8.50
C TRP A 74 6.18 6.73 9.57
N PHE A 75 6.37 7.42 10.71
CA PHE A 75 5.43 7.44 11.84
C PHE A 75 4.40 8.57 11.77
N ASP A 76 4.37 9.34 10.68
CA ASP A 76 3.34 10.35 10.45
C ASP A 76 2.17 9.71 9.72
N ARG A 77 0.95 9.92 10.24
CA ARG A 77 -0.27 9.39 9.63
C ARG A 77 -0.46 10.00 8.23
N PRO A 78 -0.64 9.19 7.17
CA PRO A 78 -0.90 9.70 5.83
C PRO A 78 -2.15 10.57 5.77
N ALA A 79 -2.09 11.65 4.98
CA ALA A 79 -3.27 12.45 4.70
C ALA A 79 -4.34 11.59 3.98
N PRO A 80 -5.62 11.70 4.37
CA PRO A 80 -6.72 11.02 3.68
C PRO A 80 -6.76 11.44 2.21
N ARG A 81 -7.05 10.49 1.32
CA ARG A 81 -7.26 10.82 -0.08
C ARG A 81 -8.72 11.20 -0.31
N THR A 82 -8.95 12.45 -0.73
CA THR A 82 -10.24 12.89 -1.24
C THR A 82 -10.40 12.44 -2.68
N TYR A 83 -11.09 11.33 -2.88
CA TYR A 83 -11.54 10.93 -4.22
C TYR A 83 -12.82 11.67 -4.56
N ARG A 84 -12.77 12.54 -5.57
CA ARG A 84 -13.99 13.01 -6.22
C ARG A 84 -14.49 11.86 -7.07
N LYS A 85 -15.61 11.22 -6.68
CA LYS A 85 -16.31 10.30 -7.59
C LYS A 85 -16.55 11.06 -8.90
N ALA A 86 -16.02 10.56 -10.01
CA ALA A 86 -16.51 10.97 -11.31
C ALA A 86 -17.99 10.58 -11.34
N ALA A 87 -18.85 11.58 -11.54
CA ALA A 87 -20.30 11.43 -11.61
C ALA A 87 -20.72 10.72 -12.90
#